data_AF-E3JUA6-F1
#
_entry.id   AF-E3JUA6-F1
#
_cell.length_a   1.000
_cell.length_b   1.000
_cell.length_c   1.000
_cell.angle_alpha   90.00
_cell.angle_beta   90.00
_cell.angle_gamma   90.00
#
_symmetry.space_group_name_H-M   'P 1'
#
loop_
_entity.id
_entity.type
_entity.pdbx_description
1 polymer ?
#
loop_
_entity_poly.entity_id
_entity_poly.type
_entity_poly.pdbx_seq_one_letter_code
_entity_poly.pdbx_strand_id
1 'polypeptide(L)'
;MSNLNFQQPIISHVYWDLVASSLRSKTELILVHLPFSLLHAYLVFLLVLSAFTAFGVDRADHKAGPITQALVIIALLLLASTGVGYTIHSDQGDVAGAIVIAIELVGVFTRQTDPESIHWVAFAAFIATLLAIIKAFYSSFRGGRIRLTDSERAPLIA
;
A
#
# COMPACT_ATOMS: atom_id res chain seq x y z
N MET A 1 -10.02 -46.01 -33.25
CA MET A 1 -8.99 -45.22 -32.53
C MET A 1 -9.58 -43.87 -32.18
N SER A 2 -9.93 -43.70 -30.91
CA SER A 2 -10.60 -42.54 -30.33
C SER A 2 -9.60 -41.43 -30.03
N ASN A 3 -9.59 -40.38 -30.84
CA ASN A 3 -8.88 -39.15 -30.52
C ASN A 3 -9.77 -38.29 -29.61
N LEU A 4 -9.60 -38.48 -28.30
CA LEU A 4 -10.13 -37.61 -27.26
C LEU A 4 -9.36 -36.29 -27.31
N ASN A 5 -9.87 -35.35 -28.11
CA ASN A 5 -9.46 -33.95 -28.03
C ASN A 5 -9.88 -33.44 -26.64
N PHE A 6 -8.91 -33.24 -25.76
CA PHE A 6 -9.10 -32.59 -24.47
C PHE A 6 -9.59 -31.16 -24.71
N GLN A 7 -10.91 -30.98 -24.64
CA GLN A 7 -11.54 -29.68 -24.52
C GLN A 7 -10.98 -29.05 -23.23
N GLN A 8 -10.18 -28.00 -23.38
CA GLN A 8 -9.95 -27.06 -22.29
C GLN A 8 -11.33 -26.72 -21.70
N PRO A 9 -11.55 -26.85 -20.38
CA PRO A 9 -12.87 -26.63 -19.83
C PRO A 9 -13.33 -25.23 -20.22
N ILE A 10 -14.46 -25.15 -20.94
CA ILE A 10 -15.09 -23.90 -21.38
C ILE A 10 -15.24 -22.94 -20.19
N ILE A 11 -15.41 -23.50 -18.98
CA ILE A 11 -15.45 -22.77 -17.71
C ILE A 11 -14.15 -22.02 -17.43
N SER A 12 -12.97 -22.61 -17.67
CA SER A 12 -11.69 -21.91 -17.51
C SER A 12 -11.52 -20.83 -18.57
N HIS A 13 -11.93 -21.08 -19.82
CA HIS A 13 -11.84 -20.06 -20.87
C HIS A 13 -12.80 -18.91 -20.61
N VAL A 14 -14.03 -19.19 -20.17
CA VAL A 14 -15.03 -18.19 -19.76
C VAL A 14 -14.59 -17.47 -18.48
N TYR A 15 -13.97 -18.15 -17.52
CA TYR A 15 -13.41 -17.53 -16.31
C TYR A 15 -12.27 -16.59 -16.66
N TRP A 16 -11.32 -17.04 -17.47
CA TRP A 16 -10.20 -16.20 -17.92
C TRP A 16 -10.65 -15.08 -18.84
N ASP A 17 -11.67 -15.30 -19.68
CA ASP A 17 -12.30 -14.24 -20.46
C ASP A 17 -13.10 -13.29 -19.58
N LEU A 18 -13.76 -13.73 -18.49
CA LEU A 18 -14.41 -12.82 -17.53
C LEU A 18 -13.39 -12.01 -16.73
N VAL A 19 -12.27 -12.62 -16.35
CA VAL A 19 -11.18 -11.93 -15.65
C VAL A 19 -10.52 -10.92 -16.58
N ALA A 20 -10.25 -11.30 -17.84
CA ALA A 20 -9.67 -10.44 -18.86
C ALA A 20 -10.66 -9.38 -19.40
N SER A 21 -11.96 -9.70 -19.46
CA SER A 21 -13.06 -8.81 -19.86
C SER A 21 -13.73 -8.12 -18.68
N SER A 22 -13.23 -8.31 -17.45
CA SER A 22 -13.50 -7.42 -16.34
C SER A 22 -12.84 -6.08 -16.68
N LEU A 23 -13.50 -5.38 -17.60
CA LEU A 23 -13.43 -3.97 -17.82
C LEU A 23 -13.78 -3.38 -16.46
N ARG A 24 -12.73 -3.22 -15.66
CA ARG A 24 -12.77 -2.71 -14.30
C ARG A 24 -13.51 -1.39 -14.38
N SER A 25 -14.81 -1.43 -14.13
CA SER A 25 -15.63 -0.26 -14.34
C SER A 25 -15.11 0.77 -13.34
N LYS A 26 -14.98 2.03 -13.76
CA LYS A 26 -14.52 3.09 -12.83
C LYS A 26 -15.38 3.09 -11.56
N THR A 27 -16.65 2.73 -11.69
CA THR A 27 -17.61 2.52 -10.62
C THR A 27 -17.18 1.42 -9.64
N GLU A 28 -16.77 0.24 -10.11
CA GLU A 28 -16.29 -0.85 -9.25
C GLU A 28 -15.00 -0.47 -8.53
N LEU A 29 -14.07 0.18 -9.23
CA LEU A 29 -12.84 0.70 -8.62
C LEU A 29 -13.15 1.70 -7.50
N ILE A 30 -14.04 2.67 -7.74
CA ILE A 30 -14.38 3.73 -6.79
C ILE A 30 -15.25 3.22 -5.64
N LEU A 31 -16.23 2.35 -5.91
CA LEU A 31 -17.21 1.94 -4.90
C LEU A 31 -16.77 0.73 -4.08
N VAL A 32 -15.98 -0.17 -4.68
CA VAL A 32 -15.61 -1.43 -4.01
C VAL A 32 -14.17 -1.37 -3.53
N HIS A 33 -13.24 -1.01 -4.42
CA HIS A 33 -11.82 -1.14 -4.11
C HIS A 33 -11.26 0.06 -3.35
N LEU A 34 -11.70 1.28 -3.68
CA LEU A 34 -11.21 2.49 -3.02
C LEU A 34 -11.50 2.49 -1.50
N PRO A 35 -12.72 2.18 -1.01
CA PRO A 35 -12.98 2.16 0.43
C PRO A 35 -12.20 1.05 1.14
N PHE A 36 -12.05 -0.11 0.50
CA PHE A 36 -11.29 -1.23 1.06
C PHE A 36 -9.80 -0.89 1.22
N SER A 37 -9.20 -0.26 0.20
CA SER A 37 -7.81 0.20 0.25
C SER A 37 -7.58 1.26 1.33
N LEU A 38 -8.46 2.27 1.39
CA LEU A 38 -8.41 3.32 2.41
C LEU A 38 -8.48 2.72 3.82
N LEU A 39 -9.45 1.82 4.04
CA LEU A 39 -9.62 1.14 5.32
C LEU A 39 -8.43 0.25 5.65
N HIS A 40 -7.91 -0.52 4.69
CA HIS A 40 -6.77 -1.41 4.90
C HIS A 40 -5.54 -0.63 5.38
N ALA A 41 -5.17 0.45 4.69
CA ALA A 41 -4.04 1.29 5.09
C ALA A 41 -4.26 1.95 6.45
N TYR A 42 -5.48 2.41 6.73
CA TYR A 42 -5.83 2.98 8.03
C TYR A 42 -5.72 1.94 9.16
N LEU A 43 -6.15 0.70 8.92
CA LEU A 43 -6.02 -0.40 9.90
C LEU A 43 -4.54 -0.73 10.18
N VAL A 44 -3.66 -0.67 9.17
CA VAL A 44 -2.22 -0.84 9.38
C VAL A 44 -1.67 0.26 10.30
N PHE A 45 -2.06 1.51 10.07
CA PHE A 45 -1.69 2.61 10.96
C PHE A 45 -2.24 2.40 12.38
N LEU A 46 -3.52 2.05 12.52
CA LEU A 46 -4.14 1.79 13.82
C LEU A 46 -3.49 0.64 14.56
N LEU A 47 -3.04 -0.41 13.86
CA LEU A 47 -2.31 -1.51 14.47
C LEU A 47 -1.01 -1.01 15.11
N VAL A 48 -0.24 -0.20 14.38
CA VAL A 48 1.00 0.41 14.89
C VAL A 48 0.70 1.33 16.07
N LEU A 49 -0.30 2.21 15.95
CA LEU A 49 -0.72 3.11 17.00
C LEU A 49 -1.20 2.36 18.26
N SER A 50 -1.95 1.28 18.09
CA SER A 50 -2.45 0.44 19.18
C SER A 50 -1.31 -0.28 19.90
N ALA A 51 -0.29 -0.72 19.18
CA ALA A 51 0.90 -1.30 19.79
C ALA A 51 1.63 -0.27 20.70
N PHE A 52 1.78 0.97 20.25
CA PHE A 52 2.34 2.04 21.09
C PHE A 52 1.40 2.45 22.23
N THR A 53 0.09 2.33 22.06
CA THR A 53 -0.87 2.60 23.14
C THR A 53 -0.82 1.51 24.20
N ALA A 54 -0.65 0.24 23.80
CA ALA A 54 -0.63 -0.90 24.70
C ALA A 54 0.72 -1.10 25.42
N PHE A 55 1.82 -0.81 24.73
CA PHE A 55 3.19 -1.07 25.23
C PHE A 55 4.05 0.18 25.40
N GLY A 56 3.56 1.35 24.99
CA GLY A 56 4.28 2.61 25.12
C GLY A 56 4.28 3.11 26.55
N VAL A 57 5.32 3.88 26.88
CA VAL A 57 5.40 4.61 28.15
C VAL A 57 4.60 5.89 27.99
N ASP A 58 3.61 6.10 28.87
CA ASP A 58 2.81 7.31 28.85
C ASP A 58 3.67 8.52 29.21
N ARG A 59 3.58 9.54 28.38
CA ARG A 59 4.36 10.75 28.49
C ARG A 59 3.83 11.70 29.56
N ALA A 60 2.58 11.50 29.99
CA ALA A 60 1.96 12.29 31.06
C ALA A 60 2.68 12.08 32.40
N ASP A 61 3.21 10.88 32.65
CA ASP A 61 3.81 10.53 33.94
C ASP A 61 5.35 10.54 33.93
N HIS A 62 6.00 10.20 32.80
CA HIS A 62 7.47 10.14 32.71
C HIS A 62 7.98 10.64 31.34
N LYS A 63 9.15 11.29 31.31
CA LYS A 63 9.82 11.62 30.04
C LYS A 63 10.10 10.33 29.27
N ALA A 64 9.62 10.26 28.02
CA ALA A 64 9.84 9.11 27.15
C ALA A 64 11.34 8.77 27.07
N GLY A 65 11.68 7.53 27.40
CA GLY A 65 13.06 7.05 27.35
C GLY A 65 13.58 6.93 25.91
N PRO A 66 14.91 6.86 25.73
CA PRO A 66 15.54 6.77 24.41
C PRO A 66 15.10 5.54 23.61
N ILE A 67 14.72 4.45 24.29
CA ILE A 67 14.18 3.23 23.66
C ILE A 67 12.83 3.49 22.99
N THR A 68 11.91 4.17 23.69
CA THR A 68 10.59 4.51 23.14
C THR A 68 10.75 5.42 21.93
N GLN A 69 11.65 6.40 21.99
CA GLN A 69 11.97 7.27 20.86
C GLN A 69 12.50 6.47 19.65
N ALA A 70 13.43 5.52 19.87
CA ALA A 70 13.95 4.67 18.81
C ALA A 70 12.87 3.79 18.17
N LEU A 71 11.99 3.20 18.99
CA LEU A 71 10.87 2.38 18.50
C LEU A 71 9.89 3.20 17.66
N VAL A 72 9.55 4.42 18.08
CA VAL A 72 8.68 5.32 17.30
C VAL A 72 9.32 5.66 15.96
N ILE A 73 10.61 5.98 15.94
CA ILE A 73 11.35 6.25 14.70
C ILE A 73 11.31 5.02 13.77
N ILE A 74 11.58 3.82 14.28
CA ILE A 74 11.49 2.59 13.50
C ILE A 74 10.09 2.39 12.93
N ALA A 75 9.05 2.62 13.73
CA ALA A 75 7.67 2.50 13.30
C ALA A 75 7.30 3.51 12.21
N LEU A 76 7.77 4.76 12.31
CA LEU A 76 7.57 5.77 11.26
C LEU A 76 8.24 5.37 9.95
N LEU A 77 9.47 4.84 10.02
CA LEU A 77 10.18 4.34 8.85
C LEU A 77 9.50 3.11 8.24
N LEU A 78 9.00 2.20 9.07
CA LEU A 78 8.21 1.05 8.63
C LEU A 78 6.95 1.51 7.91
N LEU A 79 6.20 2.45 8.51
CA LEU A 79 4.97 2.98 7.95
C LEU A 79 5.22 3.69 6.61
N ALA A 80 6.28 4.50 6.53
CA ALA A 80 6.72 5.13 5.28
C ALA A 80 7.09 4.09 4.22
N SER A 81 7.82 3.05 4.60
CA SER A 81 8.20 1.94 3.73
C SER A 81 6.99 1.18 3.21
N THR A 82 5.97 0.96 4.05
CA THR A 82 4.68 0.37 3.64
C THR A 82 3.96 1.26 2.63
N GLY A 83 3.86 2.57 2.90
CA GLY A 83 3.25 3.53 1.98
C GLY A 83 3.97 3.56 0.62
N VAL A 84 5.31 3.54 0.62
CA VAL A 84 6.10 3.42 -0.62
C VAL A 84 5.86 2.07 -1.29
N GLY A 85 5.84 0.97 -0.53
CA GLY A 85 5.58 -0.37 -1.03
C GLY A 85 4.23 -0.49 -1.75
N TYR A 86 3.18 0.12 -1.21
CA TYR A 86 1.86 0.21 -1.82
C TYR A 86 1.89 0.86 -3.20
N THR A 87 2.78 1.84 -3.43
CA THR A 87 2.93 2.49 -4.74
C THR A 87 3.71 1.67 -5.78
N ILE A 88 4.46 0.64 -5.36
CA ILE A 88 5.40 -0.09 -6.24
C ILE A 88 4.93 -1.52 -6.55
N HIS A 89 4.43 -2.27 -5.57
CA HIS A 89 4.31 -3.73 -5.65
C HIS A 89 2.88 -4.27 -5.87
N SER A 90 1.86 -3.42 -5.76
CA SER A 90 0.49 -3.83 -6.10
C SER A 90 0.34 -3.88 -7.61
N ASP A 91 -0.29 -4.94 -8.16
CA ASP A 91 -0.59 -5.10 -9.60
C ASP A 91 -1.31 -3.89 -10.24
N GLN A 92 -1.83 -2.98 -9.40
CA GLN A 92 -2.43 -1.71 -9.82
C GLN A 92 -1.95 -0.48 -9.03
N GLY A 93 -1.00 -0.63 -8.10
CA GLY A 93 -0.56 0.42 -7.18
C GLY A 93 -1.67 0.85 -6.22
N ASP A 94 -1.55 0.53 -4.93
CA ASP A 94 -2.47 1.04 -3.92
C ASP A 94 -2.13 2.49 -3.54
N VAL A 95 -2.37 3.40 -4.49
CA VAL A 95 -2.10 4.83 -4.34
C VAL A 95 -3.00 5.44 -3.26
N ALA A 96 -4.25 4.97 -3.15
CA ALA A 96 -5.18 5.45 -2.15
C ALA A 96 -4.75 5.08 -0.72
N GLY A 97 -4.27 3.85 -0.51
CA GLY A 97 -3.69 3.43 0.76
C GLY A 97 -2.41 4.21 1.09
N ALA A 98 -1.53 4.45 0.10
CA ALA A 98 -0.34 5.27 0.29
C ALA A 98 -0.67 6.71 0.69
N ILE A 99 -1.75 7.30 0.15
CA ILE A 99 -2.25 8.63 0.53
C ILE A 99 -2.68 8.65 2.00
N VAL A 100 -3.40 7.62 2.47
CA VAL A 100 -3.79 7.51 3.89
C VAL A 100 -2.55 7.52 4.77
N ILE A 101 -1.56 6.70 4.46
CA ILE A 101 -0.28 6.68 5.20
C ILE A 101 0.38 8.05 5.20
N ALA A 102 0.41 8.77 4.08
CA ALA A 102 0.98 10.11 4.01
C ALA A 102 0.22 11.11 4.90
N ILE A 103 -1.12 11.05 4.93
CA ILE A 103 -1.95 11.87 5.83
C ILE A 103 -1.63 11.55 7.30
N GLU A 104 -1.52 10.27 7.66
CA GLU A 104 -1.18 9.89 9.03
C GLU A 104 0.22 10.36 9.44
N LEU A 105 1.21 10.27 8.54
CA LEU A 105 2.56 10.78 8.79
C LEU A 105 2.58 12.30 9.02
N VAL A 106 1.80 13.07 8.26
CA VAL A 106 1.65 14.52 8.51
C VAL A 106 0.90 14.79 9.82
N GLY A 107 -0.07 13.93 10.18
CA GLY A 107 -0.75 13.96 11.46
C GLY A 107 0.21 13.76 12.64
N VAL A 108 1.15 12.81 12.52
CA VAL A 108 2.19 12.62 13.53
C VAL A 108 3.12 13.83 13.60
N PHE A 109 3.58 14.34 12.46
CA PHE A 109 4.42 15.54 12.39
C PHE A 109 3.80 16.75 13.10
N THR A 110 2.51 17.00 12.86
CA THR A 110 1.80 18.16 13.45
C THR A 110 1.53 18.02 14.95
N ARG A 111 1.46 16.79 15.48
CA ARG A 111 1.15 16.53 16.89
C ARG A 111 2.37 16.25 17.76
N GLN A 112 3.46 15.77 17.18
CA GLN A 112 4.69 15.45 17.91
C GLN A 112 5.72 16.57 17.69
N THR A 113 5.79 17.52 18.63
CA THR A 113 6.80 18.61 18.63
C THR A 113 8.01 18.29 19.49
N ASP A 114 7.82 17.51 20.55
CA ASP A 114 8.88 17.04 21.44
C ASP A 114 8.85 15.52 21.52
N PRO A 115 9.96 14.79 21.29
CA PRO A 115 11.29 15.27 20.97
C PRO A 115 11.39 15.67 19.49
N GLU A 116 12.20 16.69 19.18
CA GLU A 116 12.39 17.20 17.82
C GLU A 116 12.81 16.12 16.80
N SER A 117 13.50 15.07 17.24
CA SER A 117 13.89 13.97 16.36
C SER A 117 12.69 13.25 15.73
N ILE A 118 11.61 13.02 16.48
CA ILE A 118 10.41 12.34 15.98
C ILE A 118 9.69 13.26 14.99
N HIS A 119 9.65 14.56 15.30
CA HIS A 119 9.10 15.58 14.43
C HIS A 119 9.76 15.56 13.04
N TRP A 120 11.09 15.70 12.98
CA TRP A 120 11.81 15.74 11.71
C TRP A 120 11.82 14.42 10.96
N VAL A 121 11.87 13.28 11.67
CA VAL A 121 11.76 11.95 11.03
C VAL A 121 10.38 11.75 10.43
N ALA A 122 9.30 12.12 11.12
CA ALA A 122 7.94 12.05 10.58
C ALA A 122 7.79 12.91 9.32
N PHE A 123 8.41 14.10 9.30
CA PHE A 123 8.44 14.94 8.12
C PHE A 123 9.21 14.30 6.95
N ALA A 124 10.41 13.77 7.20
CA ALA A 124 11.20 13.10 6.17
C ALA A 124 10.48 11.87 5.61
N ALA A 125 9.85 11.07 6.48
CA ALA A 125 9.01 9.94 6.12
C ALA A 125 7.83 10.37 5.23
N PHE A 126 7.12 11.44 5.62
CA PHE A 126 6.03 12.01 4.83
C PHE A 126 6.49 12.42 3.42
N ILE A 127 7.61 13.15 3.32
CA ILE A 127 8.15 13.59 2.03
C ILE A 127 8.54 12.38 1.16
N ALA A 128 9.18 11.36 1.74
CA ALA A 128 9.54 10.15 1.00
C ALA A 128 8.31 9.43 0.44
N THR A 129 7.27 9.25 1.25
CA THR A 129 6.00 8.63 0.81
C THR A 129 5.28 9.49 -0.23
N LEU A 130 5.28 10.81 -0.07
CA LEU A 130 4.68 11.75 -1.03
C LEU A 130 5.36 11.68 -2.40
N LEU A 131 6.69 11.65 -2.44
CA LEU A 131 7.46 11.52 -3.68
C LEU A 131 7.16 10.20 -4.39
N ALA A 132 6.97 9.11 -3.64
CA ALA A 132 6.58 7.82 -4.20
C ALA A 132 5.16 7.86 -4.80
N ILE A 133 4.20 8.49 -4.12
CA ILE A 133 2.84 8.72 -4.64
C ILE A 133 2.89 9.52 -5.94
N ILE A 134 3.64 10.63 -5.96
CA ILE A 134 3.80 11.48 -7.14
C ILE A 134 4.41 10.67 -8.29
N LYS A 135 5.47 9.90 -8.04
CA LYS A 135 6.09 9.03 -9.03
C LYS A 135 5.10 8.01 -9.60
N ALA A 136 4.31 7.36 -8.75
CA ALA A 136 3.31 6.38 -9.17
C ALA A 136 2.20 7.02 -10.01
N PHE A 137 1.75 8.21 -9.63
CA PHE A 137 0.79 8.98 -10.41
C PHE A 137 1.35 9.34 -11.79
N TYR A 138 2.55 9.93 -11.87
CA TYR A 138 3.19 10.23 -13.16
C TYR A 138 3.41 8.98 -14.03
N SER A 139 3.80 7.86 -13.41
CA SER A 139 3.94 6.58 -14.11
C SER A 139 2.61 6.09 -14.70
N SER A 140 1.52 6.19 -13.94
CA SER A 140 0.18 5.82 -14.39
C SER A 140 -0.31 6.70 -15.56
N PHE A 141 -0.06 8.02 -15.51
CA PHE A 141 -0.46 8.95 -16.58
C PHE A 141 0.36 8.82 -17.87
N ARG A 142 1.67 8.57 -17.77
CA ARG A 142 2.53 8.37 -18.96
C ARG A 142 2.46 6.95 -19.51
N GLY A 143 2.24 5.97 -18.65
CA GLY A 143 2.26 4.56 -18.98
C GLY A 143 0.87 3.96 -18.97
N GLY A 144 -0.07 4.51 -19.76
CA GLY A 144 -1.47 4.07 -19.88
C GLY A 144 -1.73 2.59 -20.21
N ARG A 145 -0.69 1.74 -20.19
CA ARG A 145 -0.71 0.29 -20.14
C ARG A 145 0.54 -0.14 -19.34
N ILE A 146 0.45 -0.28 -18.01
CA ILE A 146 1.46 -1.09 -17.32
C ILE A 146 1.28 -2.50 -17.87
N ARG A 147 2.26 -2.89 -18.71
CA ARG A 147 2.42 -4.24 -19.23
C ARG A 147 2.41 -5.17 -18.02
N LEU A 148 1.36 -5.99 -17.90
CA LEU A 148 1.50 -7.31 -17.31
C LEU A 148 2.74 -7.91 -17.98
N THR A 149 3.78 -8.15 -17.19
CA THR A 149 4.97 -8.82 -17.68
C THR A 149 4.50 -10.12 -18.34
N ASP A 150 4.87 -10.27 -19.61
CA ASP A 150 4.60 -11.39 -20.51
C ASP A 150 5.15 -12.75 -19.99
N SER A 151 5.61 -12.78 -18.74
CA SER A 151 6.11 -13.93 -17.99
C SER A 151 5.00 -14.94 -17.63
N GLU A 152 3.75 -14.50 -17.51
CA GLU A 152 2.60 -15.39 -17.24
C GLU A 152 1.92 -15.90 -18.52
N ARG A 153 2.38 -15.45 -19.70
CA ARG A 153 1.96 -15.94 -21.02
C ARG A 153 3.04 -16.77 -21.71
N ALA A 154 4.01 -17.33 -20.97
CA ALA A 154 4.92 -18.30 -21.54
C ALA A 154 4.16 -19.64 -21.72
N PRO A 155 3.85 -20.09 -22.95
CA PRO A 155 3.35 -21.45 -23.15
C PRO A 155 4.43 -22.42 -22.67
N LEU A 156 4.14 -23.22 -21.63
CA LEU A 156 4.96 -24.38 -21.23
C LEU A 156 4.75 -25.51 -22.25
N ILE A 157 5.22 -25.33 -23.48
CA ILE A 157 5.41 -26.41 -24.45
C ILE A 157 6.71 -26.18 -25.22
N ALA A 158 7.68 -27.06 -24.97
CA ALA A 158 8.68 -27.48 -25.95
C ALA A 158 8.34 -28.92 -26.34
#